data_AF-V7CR31-F1
#
_entry.id   AF-V7CR31-F1
#
_cell.length_a   1.000
_cell.length_b   1.000
_cell.length_c   1.000
_cell.angle_alpha   90.00
_cell.angle_beta   90.00
_cell.angle_gamma   90.00
#
_symmetry.space_group_name_H-M   'P 1'
#
loop_
_entity.id
_entity.type
_entity.pdbx_description
1 polymer ?
#
loop_
_entity_poly.entity_id
_entity_poly.type
_entity_poly.pdbx_seq_one_letter_code
_entity_poly.pdbx_strand_id
1 'polypeptide(L)'
;MQIDGEERDAHQEPRIEPYPECYFPRIPRYIDAAFRSSTTNEVYFFLIDKYVRVYYTPGQERQTDDNPFASCGIRCAFDTEGNEAYIFSGNMGVCLDYANDKVLTGIERRIGDMFPVLDDTVFQDGIDSAFRSSRGKEVYLFEGNKYCCMDYASKQLVDPIRNITDGFPVLKGTIFEDGIDAAFASHKENQAYLFKGENYALMNFITGSPDATLVHGVKPIIDGWSSFRDILPLDNMLCEYSTEEYDYSSDESPENDELG
;
A
#
# COMPACT_ATOMS: atom_id res chain seq x y z
N MET A 1 21.12 77.03 -29.28
CA MET A 1 21.95 75.86 -29.62
C MET A 1 21.34 74.69 -28.87
N GLN A 2 20.86 73.71 -29.64
CA GLN A 2 20.17 72.49 -29.23
C GLN A 2 21.11 71.58 -28.42
N ILE A 3 20.56 70.90 -27.40
CA ILE A 3 20.82 69.51 -26.95
C ILE A 3 19.98 69.29 -25.66
N ASP A 4 18.83 68.62 -25.77
CA ASP A 4 18.57 67.18 -25.48
C ASP A 4 18.46 66.97 -23.95
N GLY A 5 17.35 66.55 -23.34
CA GLY A 5 16.38 65.56 -23.77
C GLY A 5 16.62 64.23 -23.03
N GLU A 6 16.70 64.22 -21.70
CA GLU A 6 16.75 62.97 -20.92
C GLU A 6 15.38 62.68 -20.29
N GLU A 7 14.62 61.83 -20.99
CA GLU A 7 13.54 61.02 -20.45
C GLU A 7 14.05 60.20 -19.25
N ARG A 8 13.50 60.46 -18.08
CA ARG A 8 13.59 59.53 -16.94
C ARG A 8 12.54 58.45 -17.16
N ASP A 9 12.95 57.36 -17.80
CA ASP A 9 12.10 56.18 -17.92
C ASP A 9 12.04 55.42 -16.59
N ALA A 10 10.85 54.89 -16.36
CA ALA A 10 10.32 54.47 -15.08
C ALA A 10 10.59 52.98 -14.80
N HIS A 11 10.52 52.61 -13.52
CA HIS A 11 10.25 51.26 -13.02
C HIS A 11 11.06 50.11 -13.64
N GLN A 12 12.30 49.94 -13.19
CA GLN A 12 12.97 48.65 -13.30
C GLN A 12 12.45 47.73 -12.19
N GLU A 13 11.46 46.90 -12.53
CA GLU A 13 11.00 45.82 -11.64
C GLU A 13 12.19 44.91 -11.29
N PRO A 14 12.32 44.46 -10.02
CA PRO A 14 13.38 43.55 -9.64
C PRO A 14 13.21 42.24 -10.42
N ARG A 15 14.26 41.86 -11.15
CA ARG A 15 14.36 40.59 -11.85
C ARG A 15 14.22 39.46 -10.84
N ILE A 16 13.06 38.80 -10.82
CA ILE A 16 12.82 37.58 -10.05
C ILE A 16 13.76 36.52 -10.65
N GLU A 17 14.82 36.16 -9.92
CA GLU A 17 15.59 34.97 -10.25
C GLU A 17 14.66 33.75 -10.09
N PRO A 18 14.55 32.86 -11.08
CA PRO A 18 13.74 31.66 -10.92
C PRO A 18 14.26 30.88 -9.72
N TYR A 19 13.37 30.61 -8.76
CA TYR A 19 13.67 29.71 -7.65
C TYR A 19 14.33 28.44 -8.20
N PRO A 20 15.43 27.95 -7.59
CA PRO A 20 16.05 26.71 -8.04
C PRO A 20 14.96 25.63 -8.05
N GLU A 21 14.79 24.98 -9.21
CA GLU A 21 13.81 23.91 -9.40
C GLU A 21 13.87 22.96 -8.21
N CYS A 22 12.78 22.87 -7.45
CA CYS A 22 12.66 21.95 -6.34
C CYS A 22 12.94 20.54 -6.86
N TYR A 23 14.13 20.01 -6.56
CA TYR A 23 14.52 18.65 -6.90
C TYR A 23 13.76 17.72 -5.96
N PHE A 24 12.52 17.38 -6.32
CA PHE A 24 11.80 16.29 -5.67
C PHE A 24 12.47 14.98 -6.13
N PRO A 25 13.17 14.24 -5.25
CA PRO A 25 13.73 12.96 -5.64
C PRO A 25 12.57 12.04 -6.01
N ARG A 26 12.56 11.53 -7.25
CA ARG A 26 11.62 10.50 -7.66
C ARG A 26 11.91 9.26 -6.82
N ILE A 27 11.01 8.95 -5.89
CA ILE A 27 11.12 7.73 -5.10
C ILE A 27 10.49 6.60 -5.93
N PRO A 28 11.28 5.62 -6.42
CA PRO A 28 10.72 4.52 -7.20
C PRO A 28 9.72 3.73 -6.34
N ARG A 29 8.54 3.47 -6.91
CA ARG A 29 7.48 2.70 -6.25
C ARG A 29 7.36 1.32 -6.90
N TYR A 30 7.07 0.32 -6.06
CA TYR A 30 6.96 -1.08 -6.46
C TYR A 30 5.56 -1.61 -6.10
N ILE A 31 5.47 -2.81 -5.52
CA ILE A 31 4.22 -3.45 -5.15
C ILE A 31 3.78 -2.95 -3.78
N ASP A 32 2.58 -2.36 -3.71
CA ASP A 32 2.00 -1.78 -2.49
C ASP A 32 1.13 -2.76 -1.72
N ALA A 33 0.47 -3.70 -2.38
CA ALA A 33 -0.26 -4.77 -1.71
C ALA A 33 -0.44 -5.97 -2.65
N ALA A 34 -0.77 -7.13 -2.07
CA ALA A 34 -1.15 -8.29 -2.85
C ALA A 34 -2.16 -9.15 -2.09
N PHE A 35 -3.01 -9.88 -2.82
CA PHE A 35 -3.75 -11.01 -2.24
C PHE A 35 -3.97 -12.12 -3.27
N ARG A 36 -4.11 -13.35 -2.76
CA ARG A 36 -4.33 -14.54 -3.59
C ARG A 36 -5.80 -14.62 -4.00
N SER A 37 -6.08 -14.80 -5.29
CA SER A 37 -7.44 -15.06 -5.78
C SER A 37 -7.91 -16.46 -5.39
N SER A 38 -9.22 -16.67 -5.37
CA SER A 38 -9.85 -17.99 -5.29
C SER A 38 -9.61 -18.83 -6.54
N THR A 39 -9.35 -18.17 -7.67
CA THR A 39 -8.93 -18.81 -8.91
C THR A 39 -7.51 -19.32 -8.74
N THR A 40 -7.32 -20.62 -8.97
CA THR A 40 -6.02 -21.27 -8.82
C THR A 40 -4.96 -20.55 -9.65
N ASN A 41 -3.82 -20.28 -9.01
CA ASN A 41 -2.66 -19.60 -9.60
C ASN A 41 -2.96 -18.18 -10.08
N GLU A 42 -3.93 -17.49 -9.49
CA GLU A 42 -4.20 -16.09 -9.78
C GLU A 42 -3.94 -15.21 -8.55
N VAL A 43 -3.36 -14.04 -8.76
CA VAL A 43 -3.02 -13.07 -7.70
C VAL A 43 -3.35 -11.66 -8.18
N TYR A 44 -3.84 -10.84 -7.25
CA TYR A 44 -4.04 -9.41 -7.45
C TYR A 44 -2.86 -8.67 -6.83
N PHE A 45 -2.20 -7.82 -7.60
CA PHE A 45 -1.15 -6.91 -7.14
C PHE A 45 -1.64 -5.47 -7.23
N PHE A 46 -1.42 -4.68 -6.19
CA PHE A 46 -1.76 -3.26 -6.15
C PHE A 46 -0.51 -2.41 -6.31
N LEU A 47 -0.62 -1.39 -7.14
CA LEU A 47 0.44 -0.53 -7.65
C LEU A 47 -0.08 0.91 -7.60
N ILE A 48 0.16 1.62 -6.50
CA ILE A 48 -0.32 2.99 -6.30
C ILE A 48 -1.85 3.04 -6.43
N ASP A 49 -2.38 3.56 -7.54
CA ASP A 49 -3.80 3.72 -7.85
C ASP A 49 -4.32 2.67 -8.86
N LYS A 50 -3.52 1.65 -9.14
CA LYS A 50 -3.82 0.59 -10.10
C LYS A 50 -3.72 -0.77 -9.43
N TYR A 51 -4.31 -1.77 -10.07
CA TYR A 51 -4.00 -3.16 -9.77
C TYR A 51 -3.72 -3.93 -11.05
N VAL A 52 -3.03 -5.06 -10.90
CA VAL A 52 -2.76 -6.02 -11.97
C VAL A 52 -3.18 -7.39 -11.49
N ARG A 53 -3.95 -8.11 -12.31
CA ARG A 53 -4.27 -9.52 -12.10
C ARG A 53 -3.29 -10.39 -12.88
N VAL A 54 -2.58 -11.27 -12.17
CA VAL A 54 -1.52 -12.11 -12.74
C VAL A 54 -1.86 -13.58 -12.52
N TYR A 55 -1.83 -14.36 -13.61
CA TYR A 55 -1.75 -15.81 -13.50
C TYR A 55 -0.29 -16.22 -13.29
N TYR A 56 0.02 -16.85 -12.15
CA TYR A 56 1.36 -17.23 -11.74
C TYR A 56 1.51 -18.76 -11.67
N THR A 57 2.38 -19.29 -12.51
CA THR A 57 2.94 -20.63 -12.36
C THR A 57 4.45 -20.46 -12.28
N PRO A 58 5.21 -21.22 -11.47
CA PRO A 58 6.67 -21.19 -11.58
C PRO A 58 7.09 -21.47 -13.03
N GLY A 59 7.44 -20.42 -13.79
CA GLY A 59 7.87 -20.50 -15.19
C GLY A 59 6.84 -20.19 -16.29
N GLN A 60 5.58 -19.84 -15.98
CA GLN A 60 4.63 -19.32 -16.99
C GLN A 60 3.71 -18.27 -16.36
N GLU A 61 3.89 -17.02 -16.77
CA GLU A 61 3.09 -15.87 -16.34
C GLU A 61 2.22 -15.37 -17.49
N ARG A 62 0.97 -15.03 -17.19
CA ARG A 62 0.09 -14.34 -18.15
C ARG A 62 -0.66 -13.23 -17.42
N GLN A 63 -0.47 -12.00 -17.88
CA GLN A 63 -1.18 -10.82 -17.43
C GLN A 63 -2.57 -10.75 -18.09
N THR A 64 -3.56 -10.33 -17.32
CA THR A 64 -4.84 -9.85 -17.87
C THR A 64 -5.09 -8.46 -17.33
N ASP A 65 -5.18 -7.49 -18.22
CA ASP A 65 -5.51 -6.11 -17.88
C ASP A 65 -7.01 -6.00 -17.63
N ASP A 66 -7.41 -5.86 -16.37
CA ASP A 66 -8.73 -5.38 -15.99
C ASP A 66 -8.54 -4.35 -14.86
N ASN A 67 -9.07 -3.13 -15.03
CA ASN A 67 -8.92 -1.99 -14.12
C ASN A 67 -10.34 -1.43 -13.87
N PRO A 68 -10.90 -1.53 -12.65
CA PRO A 68 -10.71 -0.43 -11.70
C PRO A 68 -10.79 -0.77 -10.19
N PHE A 69 -9.97 -0.10 -9.38
CA PHE A 69 -10.42 0.57 -8.15
C PHE A 69 -9.67 1.91 -8.10
N ALA A 70 -10.42 2.99 -8.27
CA ALA A 70 -9.91 4.36 -8.29
C ALA A 70 -10.42 5.10 -7.06
N SER A 71 -9.75 4.94 -5.93
CA SER A 71 -9.62 5.98 -4.90
C SER A 71 -8.81 5.43 -3.73
N CYS A 72 -7.77 6.17 -3.34
CA CYS A 72 -6.79 5.91 -2.28
C CYS A 72 -5.97 4.61 -2.44
N GLY A 73 -4.69 4.75 -2.78
CA GLY A 73 -3.84 3.63 -3.14
C GLY A 73 -3.76 2.56 -2.06
N ILE A 74 -4.27 1.38 -2.38
CA ILE A 74 -4.36 0.24 -1.46
C ILE A 74 -2.94 -0.12 -1.00
N ARG A 75 -2.74 -0.04 0.32
CA ARG A 75 -1.45 -0.28 1.00
C ARG A 75 -1.34 -1.66 1.62
N CYS A 76 -2.45 -2.37 1.80
CA CYS A 76 -2.42 -3.75 2.27
C CYS A 76 -3.69 -4.48 1.82
N ALA A 77 -3.56 -5.78 1.59
CA ALA A 77 -4.69 -6.64 1.31
C ALA A 77 -4.42 -8.08 1.78
N PHE A 78 -5.49 -8.83 2.02
CA PHE A 78 -5.40 -10.28 2.21
C PHE A 78 -6.71 -10.99 1.82
N ASP A 79 -6.59 -12.21 1.31
CA ASP A 79 -7.71 -13.09 1.00
C ASP A 79 -8.27 -13.77 2.26
N THR A 80 -9.57 -14.06 2.27
CA THR A 80 -10.22 -14.82 3.36
C THR A 80 -10.72 -16.19 2.89
N GLU A 81 -11.98 -16.28 2.48
CA GLU A 81 -12.66 -17.47 1.97
C GLU A 81 -13.53 -17.09 0.79
N GLY A 82 -13.76 -18.03 -0.13
CA GLY A 82 -14.50 -17.72 -1.36
C GLY A 82 -13.84 -16.58 -2.13
N ASN A 83 -14.65 -15.63 -2.61
CA ASN A 83 -14.19 -14.46 -3.34
C ASN A 83 -14.04 -13.23 -2.46
N GLU A 84 -13.86 -13.41 -1.16
CA GLU A 84 -13.77 -12.31 -0.21
C GLU A 84 -12.31 -11.93 0.08
N ALA A 85 -12.05 -10.63 0.16
CA ALA A 85 -10.76 -10.07 0.57
C ALA A 85 -10.96 -8.81 1.39
N TYR A 86 -10.05 -8.58 2.33
CA TYR A 86 -9.90 -7.28 2.98
C TYR A 86 -8.85 -6.45 2.25
N ILE A 87 -9.14 -5.17 2.03
CA ILE A 87 -8.20 -4.18 1.49
C ILE A 87 -8.15 -2.97 2.42
N PHE A 88 -6.98 -2.34 2.51
CA PHE A 88 -6.71 -1.22 3.40
C PHE A 88 -5.94 -0.10 2.70
N SER A 89 -6.23 1.13 3.08
CA SER A 89 -5.49 2.34 2.71
C SER A 89 -5.37 3.21 3.96
N GLY A 90 -4.13 3.37 4.46
CA GLY A 90 -3.89 3.95 5.78
C GLY A 90 -4.67 3.20 6.85
N ASN A 91 -5.42 3.94 7.68
CA ASN A 91 -6.19 3.37 8.78
C ASN A 91 -7.61 2.94 8.39
N MET A 92 -7.97 2.97 7.10
CA MET A 92 -9.30 2.63 6.60
C MET A 92 -9.26 1.32 5.81
N GLY A 93 -10.31 0.52 5.91
CA GLY A 93 -10.46 -0.70 5.13
C GLY A 93 -11.90 -1.10 4.84
N VAL A 94 -12.04 -2.07 3.92
CA VAL A 94 -13.30 -2.71 3.55
C VAL A 94 -13.10 -4.22 3.35
N CYS A 95 -14.17 -4.99 3.53
CA CYS A 95 -14.25 -6.34 2.95
C CYS A 95 -15.01 -6.25 1.63
N LEU A 96 -14.51 -6.89 0.59
CA LEU A 96 -15.12 -6.93 -0.74
C LEU A 96 -15.26 -8.37 -1.23
N ASP A 97 -16.25 -8.60 -2.07
CA ASP A 97 -16.33 -9.72 -2.99
C ASP A 97 -15.73 -9.28 -4.33
N TYR A 98 -14.49 -9.71 -4.62
CA TYR A 98 -13.73 -9.28 -5.81
C TYR A 98 -14.19 -9.96 -7.09
N ALA A 99 -15.00 -11.02 -7.02
CA ALA A 99 -15.55 -11.62 -8.23
C ALA A 99 -16.78 -10.87 -8.76
N ASN A 100 -17.46 -10.13 -7.88
CA ASN A 100 -18.67 -9.37 -8.19
C ASN A 100 -18.50 -7.85 -8.01
N ASP A 101 -17.26 -7.39 -7.80
CA ASP A 101 -16.91 -5.98 -7.55
C ASP A 101 -17.79 -5.31 -6.48
N LYS A 102 -18.06 -6.02 -5.38
CA LYS A 102 -19.03 -5.60 -4.36
C LYS A 102 -18.39 -5.41 -3.00
N VAL A 103 -18.49 -4.20 -2.45
CA VAL A 103 -18.15 -3.95 -1.04
C VAL A 103 -19.19 -4.60 -0.11
N LEU A 104 -18.73 -5.44 0.82
CA LEU A 104 -19.56 -6.22 1.74
C LEU A 104 -19.80 -5.51 3.08
N THR A 105 -18.87 -4.67 3.52
CA THR A 105 -18.98 -3.93 4.79
C THR A 105 -19.89 -2.71 4.75
N GLY A 106 -20.37 -2.33 3.55
CA GLY A 106 -21.27 -1.20 3.27
C GLY A 106 -20.57 0.17 3.20
N ILE A 107 -19.59 0.42 4.08
CA ILE A 107 -18.73 1.62 4.09
C ILE A 107 -17.29 1.22 4.48
N GLU A 108 -16.34 2.09 4.16
CA GLU A 108 -14.99 2.06 4.74
C GLU A 108 -15.07 2.26 6.25
N ARG A 109 -14.25 1.52 6.99
CA ARG A 109 -14.21 1.56 8.45
C ARG A 109 -12.77 1.66 8.92
N ARG A 110 -12.56 2.24 10.10
CA ARG A 110 -11.24 2.25 10.72
C ARG A 110 -10.78 0.83 11.03
N ILE A 111 -9.49 0.57 11.01
CA ILE A 111 -8.92 -0.74 11.36
C ILE A 111 -9.42 -1.19 12.74
N GLY A 112 -9.40 -0.32 13.75
CA GLY A 112 -9.92 -0.62 15.08
C GLY A 112 -11.43 -0.94 15.11
N ASP A 113 -12.24 -0.33 14.25
CA ASP A 113 -13.68 -0.67 14.16
C ASP A 113 -13.90 -2.04 13.50
N MET A 114 -13.05 -2.39 12.53
CA MET A 114 -13.10 -3.67 11.82
C MET A 114 -12.57 -4.81 12.67
N PHE A 115 -11.46 -4.57 13.36
CA PHE A 115 -10.72 -5.51 14.19
C PHE A 115 -10.35 -4.83 15.51
N PRO A 116 -11.26 -4.83 16.51
CA PRO A 116 -11.03 -4.13 17.79
C PRO A 116 -9.77 -4.56 18.55
N VAL A 117 -9.26 -5.76 18.27
CA VAL A 117 -8.02 -6.25 18.88
C VAL A 117 -6.76 -5.52 18.37
N LEU A 118 -6.88 -4.75 17.29
CA LEU A 118 -5.80 -3.94 16.71
C LEU A 118 -5.83 -2.47 17.17
N ASP A 119 -6.87 -2.07 17.92
CA ASP A 119 -6.97 -0.74 18.50
C ASP A 119 -5.90 -0.52 19.59
N ASP A 120 -5.36 0.70 19.70
CA ASP A 120 -4.22 1.03 20.57
C ASP A 120 -2.94 0.19 20.31
N THR A 121 -2.80 -0.35 19.09
CA THR A 121 -1.60 -1.09 18.67
C THR A 121 -0.88 -0.38 17.52
N VAL A 122 0.30 -0.88 17.14
CA VAL A 122 1.03 -0.39 15.95
C VAL A 122 0.20 -0.46 14.67
N PHE A 123 -0.78 -1.37 14.60
CA PHE A 123 -1.61 -1.59 13.42
C PHE A 123 -2.82 -0.65 13.31
N GLN A 124 -3.07 0.20 14.30
CA GLN A 124 -4.31 1.00 14.35
C GLN A 124 -4.38 2.03 13.20
N ASP A 125 -3.22 2.54 12.77
CA ASP A 125 -3.10 3.64 11.80
C ASP A 125 -2.70 3.16 10.39
N GLY A 126 -2.37 1.88 10.25
CA GLY A 126 -1.88 1.29 9.02
C GLY A 126 -1.48 -0.17 9.19
N ILE A 127 -1.46 -0.87 8.07
CA ILE A 127 -0.86 -2.20 7.94
C ILE A 127 -0.04 -2.16 6.66
N ASP A 128 1.27 -2.41 6.75
CA ASP A 128 2.16 -2.48 5.59
C ASP A 128 1.83 -3.67 4.69
N SER A 129 1.60 -4.86 5.26
CA SER A 129 1.25 -6.03 4.44
C SER A 129 0.58 -7.14 5.23
N ALA A 130 -0.01 -8.10 4.52
CA ALA A 130 -0.64 -9.26 5.12
C ALA A 130 -0.58 -10.49 4.23
N PHE A 131 -0.62 -11.69 4.82
CA PHE A 131 -0.88 -12.90 4.06
C PHE A 131 -1.68 -13.92 4.85
N ARG A 132 -2.46 -14.73 4.13
CA ARG A 132 -3.34 -15.76 4.67
C ARG A 132 -2.54 -16.98 5.16
N SER A 133 -2.74 -17.39 6.40
CA SER A 133 -2.21 -18.65 6.93
C SER A 133 -2.89 -19.85 6.25
N SER A 134 -2.21 -21.00 6.21
CA SER A 134 -2.82 -22.28 5.81
C SER A 134 -3.71 -22.88 6.89
N ARG A 135 -3.62 -22.40 8.14
CA ARG A 135 -4.39 -22.89 9.29
C ARG A 135 -5.62 -22.04 9.54
N GLY A 136 -6.74 -22.72 9.81
CA GLY A 136 -7.95 -22.09 10.36
C GLY A 136 -8.37 -20.86 9.56
N LYS A 137 -8.73 -19.77 10.24
CA LYS A 137 -9.02 -18.45 9.66
C LYS A 137 -7.98 -17.41 10.09
N GLU A 138 -6.72 -17.84 10.14
CA GLU A 138 -5.61 -17.01 10.60
C GLU A 138 -5.00 -16.18 9.46
N VAL A 139 -4.62 -14.95 9.76
CA VAL A 139 -3.92 -14.02 8.87
C VAL A 139 -2.72 -13.44 9.61
N TYR A 140 -1.58 -13.36 8.92
CA TYR A 140 -0.40 -12.64 9.39
C TYR A 140 -0.48 -11.20 8.90
N LEU A 141 -0.33 -10.24 9.81
CA LEU A 141 -0.28 -8.80 9.52
C LEU A 141 1.09 -8.24 9.90
N PHE A 142 1.63 -7.34 9.09
CA PHE A 142 2.95 -6.72 9.26
C PHE A 142 2.84 -5.20 9.25
N GLU A 143 3.58 -4.56 10.15
CA GLU A 143 3.67 -3.10 10.26
C GLU A 143 5.05 -2.74 10.85
N GLY A 144 5.87 -2.04 10.05
CA GLY A 144 7.28 -1.86 10.35
C GLY A 144 7.97 -3.18 10.68
N ASN A 145 8.74 -3.23 11.75
CA ASN A 145 9.41 -4.46 12.19
C ASN A 145 8.54 -5.40 13.06
N LYS A 146 7.24 -5.13 13.18
CA LYS A 146 6.30 -5.91 13.98
C LYS A 146 5.41 -6.78 13.10
N TYR A 147 4.94 -7.88 13.67
CA TYR A 147 3.88 -8.67 13.09
C TYR A 147 2.94 -9.23 14.17
N CYS A 148 1.74 -9.58 13.74
CA CYS A 148 0.80 -10.35 14.55
C CYS A 148 0.14 -11.44 13.71
N CYS A 149 -0.44 -12.44 14.38
CA CYS A 149 -1.32 -13.41 13.76
C CYS A 149 -2.71 -13.24 14.38
N MET A 150 -3.72 -13.02 13.55
CA MET A 150 -5.11 -12.78 13.96
C MET A 150 -6.03 -13.80 13.29
N ASP A 151 -7.06 -14.26 13.99
CA ASP A 151 -8.16 -14.99 13.36
C ASP A 151 -9.21 -13.99 12.87
N TYR A 152 -9.44 -13.89 11.55
CA TYR A 152 -10.30 -12.83 10.98
C TYR A 152 -11.80 -13.08 11.19
N ALA A 153 -12.21 -14.28 11.60
CA ALA A 153 -13.62 -14.56 11.89
C ALA A 153 -14.00 -14.18 13.33
N SER A 154 -13.18 -14.56 14.30
CA SER A 154 -13.33 -14.16 15.70
C SER A 154 -12.80 -12.75 15.97
N LYS A 155 -11.96 -12.22 15.07
CA LYS A 155 -11.29 -10.92 15.17
C LYS A 155 -10.40 -10.80 16.40
N GLN A 156 -9.78 -11.92 16.79
CA GLN A 156 -8.90 -12.02 17.95
C GLN A 156 -7.48 -12.35 17.53
N LEU A 157 -6.51 -11.83 18.29
CA LEU A 157 -5.12 -12.25 18.15
C LEU A 157 -5.00 -13.73 18.53
N VAL A 158 -4.28 -14.48 17.70
CA VAL A 158 -3.89 -15.87 17.97
C VAL A 158 -2.72 -15.89 18.93
N ASP A 159 -1.78 -14.95 18.76
CA ASP A 159 -0.57 -14.79 19.55
C ASP A 159 -0.28 -13.29 19.79
N PRO A 160 0.53 -12.94 20.81
CA PRO A 160 0.98 -11.56 21.01
C PRO A 160 1.73 -10.99 19.80
N ILE A 161 1.64 -9.66 19.65
CA ILE A 161 2.43 -8.88 18.69
C ILE A 161 3.91 -9.02 19.05
N ARG A 162 4.74 -9.35 18.06
CA ARG A 162 6.19 -9.58 18.24
C ARG A 162 6.99 -9.02 17.05
N ASN A 163 8.32 -9.05 17.12
CA ASN A 163 9.10 -8.65 15.94
C ASN A 163 9.00 -9.70 14.84
N ILE A 164 9.13 -9.28 13.58
CA ILE A 164 9.15 -10.20 12.43
C ILE A 164 10.16 -11.33 12.65
N THR A 165 11.37 -11.00 13.08
CA THR A 165 12.46 -11.97 13.28
C THR A 165 12.27 -12.91 14.45
N ASP A 166 11.35 -12.64 15.38
CA ASP A 166 10.98 -13.58 16.46
C ASP A 166 10.07 -14.70 15.94
N GLY A 167 9.20 -14.38 14.96
CA GLY A 167 8.31 -15.34 14.30
C GLY A 167 8.91 -16.01 13.08
N PHE A 168 9.77 -15.29 12.37
CA PHE A 168 10.43 -15.71 11.15
C PHE A 168 11.94 -15.45 11.26
N PRO A 169 12.69 -16.21 12.07
CA PRO A 169 14.13 -16.03 12.23
C PRO A 169 14.93 -16.08 10.93
N VAL A 170 14.41 -16.76 9.90
CA VAL A 170 15.01 -16.81 8.57
C VAL A 170 15.10 -15.45 7.88
N LEU A 171 14.28 -14.47 8.30
CA LEU A 171 14.31 -13.11 7.75
C LEU A 171 15.34 -12.20 8.43
N LYS A 172 15.99 -12.66 9.49
CA LYS A 172 17.02 -11.89 10.21
C LYS A 172 18.23 -11.60 9.31
N GLY A 173 18.68 -10.35 9.30
CA GLY A 173 19.77 -9.87 8.43
C GLY A 173 19.40 -9.79 6.95
N THR A 174 18.12 -9.95 6.62
CA THR A 174 17.59 -9.69 5.27
C THR A 174 16.91 -8.33 5.22
N ILE A 175 16.60 -7.86 4.02
CA ILE A 175 15.86 -6.60 3.85
C ILE A 175 14.47 -6.62 4.52
N PHE A 176 13.91 -7.80 4.82
CA PHE A 176 12.57 -7.96 5.39
C PHE A 176 12.54 -7.88 6.92
N GLU A 177 13.68 -7.76 7.60
CA GLU A 177 13.70 -7.79 9.07
C GLU A 177 12.97 -6.61 9.71
N ASP A 178 12.98 -5.47 9.02
CA ASP A 178 12.36 -4.21 9.47
C ASP A 178 11.11 -3.83 8.67
N GLY A 179 10.48 -4.81 8.01
CA GLY A 179 9.16 -4.64 7.40
C GLY A 179 9.05 -5.22 6.00
N ILE A 180 7.82 -5.36 5.55
CA ILE A 180 7.44 -6.05 4.32
C ILE A 180 6.38 -5.19 3.63
N ASP A 181 6.69 -4.72 2.42
CA ASP A 181 5.86 -3.74 1.70
C ASP A 181 4.61 -4.37 1.10
N ALA A 182 4.68 -5.65 0.72
CA ALA A 182 3.52 -6.43 0.29
C ALA A 182 3.77 -7.92 0.52
N ALA A 183 2.70 -8.69 0.72
CA ALA A 183 2.79 -10.14 0.86
C ALA A 183 1.53 -10.82 0.32
N PHE A 184 1.63 -12.08 -0.08
CA PHE A 184 0.46 -12.93 -0.29
C PHE A 184 0.82 -14.41 -0.13
N ALA A 185 -0.18 -15.22 0.22
CA ALA A 185 -0.02 -16.66 0.33
C ALA A 185 -0.07 -17.32 -1.05
N SER A 186 0.81 -18.27 -1.33
CA SER A 186 0.75 -19.06 -2.55
C SER A 186 -0.46 -20.00 -2.55
N HIS A 187 -0.88 -20.43 -3.73
CA HIS A 187 -1.76 -21.58 -3.91
C HIS A 187 -1.08 -22.89 -3.51
N LYS A 188 0.25 -22.93 -3.53
CA LYS A 188 0.99 -24.02 -2.91
C LYS A 188 0.97 -23.84 -1.40
N GLU A 189 0.54 -24.89 -0.70
CA GLU A 189 0.39 -24.89 0.75
C GLU A 189 1.69 -24.46 1.44
N ASN A 190 1.57 -23.69 2.52
CA ASN A 190 2.68 -23.29 3.38
C ASN A 190 3.76 -22.49 2.65
N GLN A 191 3.40 -21.78 1.58
CA GLN A 191 4.28 -20.84 0.89
C GLN A 191 3.69 -19.44 0.86
N ALA A 192 4.53 -18.43 1.05
CA ALA A 192 4.16 -17.02 0.94
C ALA A 192 5.25 -16.24 0.19
N TYR A 193 4.83 -15.28 -0.64
CA TYR A 193 5.71 -14.32 -1.26
C TYR A 193 5.74 -13.05 -0.43
N LEU A 194 6.94 -12.53 -0.18
CA LEU A 194 7.18 -11.28 0.54
C LEU A 194 7.89 -10.32 -0.42
N PHE A 195 7.46 -9.06 -0.47
CA PHE A 195 7.98 -8.03 -1.36
C PHE A 195 8.49 -6.85 -0.55
N LYS A 196 9.63 -6.28 -0.96
CA LYS A 196 10.19 -5.06 -0.37
C LYS A 196 11.05 -4.32 -1.40
N GLY A 197 10.66 -3.10 -1.73
CA GLY A 197 11.25 -2.33 -2.82
C GLY A 197 11.28 -3.16 -4.12
N GLU A 198 12.45 -3.22 -4.74
CA GLU A 198 12.65 -3.96 -6.00
C GLU A 198 12.80 -5.47 -5.85
N ASN A 199 12.72 -6.01 -4.62
CA ASN A 199 13.08 -7.38 -4.31
C ASN A 199 11.89 -8.17 -3.73
N TYR A 200 11.99 -9.49 -3.84
CA TYR A 200 11.06 -10.43 -3.23
C TYR A 200 11.77 -11.66 -2.66
N ALA A 201 11.08 -12.37 -1.78
CA ALA A 201 11.45 -13.69 -1.30
C ALA A 201 10.24 -14.63 -1.36
N LEU A 202 10.50 -15.91 -1.67
CA LEU A 202 9.53 -16.99 -1.53
C LEU A 202 9.87 -17.79 -0.27
N MET A 203 8.99 -17.74 0.71
CA MET A 203 9.16 -18.37 2.02
C MET A 203 8.27 -19.61 2.12
N ASN A 204 8.83 -20.75 2.54
CA ASN A 204 8.03 -21.81 3.14
C ASN A 204 7.85 -21.50 4.63
N PHE A 205 6.64 -21.53 5.14
CA PHE A 205 6.36 -21.26 6.56
C PHE A 205 5.59 -22.42 7.19
N ILE A 206 5.70 -22.57 8.51
CA ILE A 206 4.92 -23.55 9.26
C ILE A 206 4.08 -22.77 10.27
N THR A 207 2.76 -22.87 10.19
CA THR A 207 1.90 -22.08 11.07
C THR A 207 2.13 -22.43 12.55
N GLY A 208 2.42 -21.41 13.36
CA GLY A 208 2.71 -21.56 14.78
C GLY A 208 4.11 -22.09 15.10
N SER A 209 5.00 -22.18 14.12
CA SER A 209 6.42 -22.54 14.32
C SER A 209 7.34 -21.47 13.71
N PRO A 210 8.51 -21.21 14.33
CA PRO A 210 9.53 -20.33 13.77
C PRO A 210 10.35 -20.97 12.63
N ASP A 211 10.11 -22.24 12.28
CA ASP A 211 10.93 -23.03 11.34
C ASP A 211 10.64 -22.71 9.85
N ALA A 212 10.45 -21.44 9.53
CA ALA A 212 10.32 -20.98 8.16
C ALA A 212 11.66 -21.07 7.41
N THR A 213 11.60 -21.29 6.10
CA THR A 213 12.77 -21.36 5.21
C THR A 213 12.52 -20.51 3.97
N LEU A 214 13.59 -19.97 3.38
CA LEU A 214 13.49 -19.35 2.06
C LEU A 214 13.75 -20.42 0.99
N VAL A 215 12.86 -20.53 0.00
CA VAL A 215 12.99 -21.48 -1.12
C VAL A 215 14.26 -21.17 -1.93
N HIS A 216 14.60 -19.89 -2.03
CA HIS A 216 15.83 -19.35 -2.57
C HIS A 216 16.17 -18.06 -1.82
N GLY A 217 17.37 -17.50 -2.04
CA GLY A 217 17.69 -16.17 -1.49
C GLY A 217 16.76 -15.06 -2.02
N VAL A 218 16.89 -13.87 -1.45
CA VAL A 218 16.22 -12.66 -1.95
C VAL A 218 16.60 -12.42 -3.41
N LYS A 219 15.62 -12.09 -4.26
CA LYS A 219 15.81 -11.85 -5.69
C LYS A 219 15.11 -10.58 -6.13
N PRO A 220 15.57 -9.93 -7.21
CA PRO A 220 14.80 -8.87 -7.86
C PRO A 220 13.42 -9.38 -8.31
N ILE A 221 12.39 -8.56 -8.16
CA ILE A 221 11.01 -8.87 -8.58
C ILE A 221 11.01 -9.28 -10.06
N ILE A 222 11.65 -8.49 -10.92
CA ILE A 222 11.68 -8.70 -12.38
C ILE A 222 12.38 -9.98 -12.85
N ASP A 223 13.14 -10.63 -11.97
CA ASP A 223 13.77 -11.93 -12.25
C ASP A 223 12.82 -13.09 -11.97
N GLY A 224 11.94 -12.93 -10.98
CA GLY A 224 10.93 -13.91 -10.60
C GLY A 224 9.56 -13.71 -11.21
N TRP A 225 9.27 -12.47 -11.62
CA TRP A 225 8.00 -11.95 -12.10
C TRP A 225 8.25 -11.15 -13.36
N SER A 226 8.57 -11.85 -14.44
CA SER A 226 8.99 -11.27 -15.72
C SER A 226 7.95 -10.32 -16.32
N SER A 227 6.66 -10.52 -16.03
CA SER A 227 5.57 -9.61 -16.45
C SER A 227 5.72 -8.20 -15.89
N PHE A 228 6.47 -8.00 -14.81
CA PHE A 228 6.70 -6.68 -14.24
C PHE A 228 7.89 -5.91 -14.85
N ARG A 229 8.66 -6.50 -15.78
CA ARG A 229 9.83 -5.83 -16.38
C ARG A 229 9.52 -4.50 -17.07
N ASP A 230 8.35 -4.43 -17.70
CA ASP A 230 7.90 -3.25 -18.42
C ASP A 230 6.94 -2.37 -17.59
N ILE A 231 6.75 -2.71 -16.30
CA ILE A 231 5.84 -2.03 -15.37
C ILE A 231 6.60 -1.38 -14.20
N LEU A 232 7.62 -2.06 -13.66
CA LEU A 232 8.36 -1.63 -12.47
C LEU A 232 9.78 -1.17 -12.81
N PRO A 233 10.34 -0.18 -12.06
CA PRO A 233 9.65 0.62 -11.06
C PRO A 233 8.63 1.58 -11.68
N LEU A 234 7.61 1.95 -10.91
CA LEU A 234 6.70 3.02 -11.29
C LEU A 234 7.41 4.36 -11.09
N ASP A 235 7.55 5.11 -12.18
CA ASP A 235 8.12 6.46 -12.19
C ASP A 235 7.02 7.46 -11.82
N ASN A 236 6.78 7.66 -10.52
CA ASN A 236 5.75 8.59 -10.05
C ASN A 236 6.34 9.94 -9.65
N MET A 237 5.87 11.02 -10.28
CA MET A 237 6.21 12.42 -9.98
C MET A 237 5.14 13.14 -9.12
N LEU A 238 4.12 12.45 -8.60
CA LEU A 238 2.97 13.00 -7.84
C LEU A 238 2.46 11.87 -6.90
N CYS A 239 2.05 12.00 -5.63
CA CYS A 239 1.45 13.08 -4.86
C CYS A 239 1.88 12.98 -3.38
N GLU A 240 2.70 13.89 -2.89
CA GLU A 240 2.56 14.41 -1.53
C GLU A 240 2.12 15.86 -1.72
N TYR A 241 0.82 16.17 -1.62
CA TYR A 241 0.25 17.50 -1.29
C TYR A 241 -1.26 17.50 -1.56
N SER A 242 -2.06 17.43 -0.49
CA SER A 242 -3.23 18.29 -0.29
C SER A 242 -3.68 18.18 1.18
N THR A 243 -2.93 18.77 2.10
CA THR A 243 -3.56 19.27 3.34
C THR A 243 -4.17 20.62 2.98
N GLU A 244 -5.42 20.63 2.51
CA GLU A 244 -6.17 21.89 2.45
C GLU A 244 -6.50 22.27 3.90
N GLU A 245 -5.80 23.28 4.40
CA GLU A 245 -6.27 24.06 5.55
C GLU A 245 -7.63 24.66 5.18
N TYR A 246 -8.69 24.19 5.83
CA TYR A 246 -9.97 24.91 5.84
C TYR A 246 -9.80 26.17 6.68
N ASP A 247 -9.45 27.28 6.04
CA ASP A 247 -9.53 28.61 6.65
C ASP A 247 -11.01 29.03 6.72
N TYR A 248 -11.56 29.00 7.93
CA TYR A 248 -12.90 29.50 8.21
C TYR A 248 -12.84 31.03 8.30
N SER A 249 -12.73 31.71 7.16
CA SER A 249 -12.91 33.17 7.11
C SER A 249 -14.40 33.49 7.24
N SER A 250 -14.78 34.00 8.40
CA SER A 250 -16.09 34.56 8.70
C SER A 250 -16.45 35.70 7.76
N ASP A 251 -17.38 35.48 6.83
CA ASP A 251 -18.03 36.56 6.09
C ASP A 251 -19.07 37.25 6.98
N GLU A 252 -18.70 38.44 7.43
CA GLU A 252 -19.62 39.46 7.94
C GLU A 252 -20.62 39.82 6.83
N SER A 253 -21.91 39.75 7.15
CA SER A 253 -22.96 40.29 6.28
C SER A 253 -23.00 41.82 6.43
N PRO A 254 -22.95 42.61 5.34
CA PRO A 254 -23.05 44.05 5.45
C PRO A 254 -24.50 44.48 5.67
N GLU A 255 -24.66 45.39 6.63
CA GLU A 255 -25.80 46.29 6.77
C GLU A 255 -26.16 46.92 5.42
N ASN A 256 -27.46 46.96 5.11
CA ASN A 256 -28.00 48.01 4.25
C ASN A 256 -29.37 48.40 4.79
N ASP A 257 -29.37 49.54 5.46
CA ASP A 257 -30.55 50.33 5.79
C ASP A 257 -31.17 50.95 4.52
N GLU A 258 -32.51 51.00 4.56
CA GLU A 258 -33.36 52.13 4.16
C GLU A 258 -33.66 52.46 2.67
N LEU A 259 -34.91 52.18 2.24
CA LEU A 259 -36.02 53.15 2.02
C LEU A 259 -36.98 52.72 0.89
N GLY A 260 -38.28 52.68 1.21
CA GLY A 260 -39.40 52.47 0.28
C GLY A 260 -40.68 52.01 0.98
#